data_AF-A6QVA0-F1
#
_entry.id   AF-A6QVA0-F1
#
_cell.length_a   1.000
_cell.length_b   1.000
_cell.length_c   1.000
_cell.angle_alpha   90.00
_cell.angle_beta   90.00
_cell.angle_gamma   90.00
#
_symmetry.space_group_name_H-M   'P 1'
#
loop_
_entity.id
_entity.type
_entity.pdbx_description
1 polymer ?
#
loop_
_entity_poly.entity_id
_entity_poly.type
_entity_poly.pdbx_seq_one_letter_code
_entity_poly.pdbx_strand_id
1 'polypeptide(L)'
;MLGAPDELNDIPFEFTRHRYKRLRDHFKDVVEWMVHNKLNPAFPRDDVVYRVAFSKVNDEVMGLAGSQLISSAWNRDFRKALEARPGLNVTLYPISMGHSCDACNKTNHPASFDIKLDGKPYLLETLEPISDDDEEDDDETTMAHTLIHWRYHLKEWIVDYLQRKGIFSDAEILERERWSQKRRTKYANQVVDDMEEVAEINRLWRDFNTNLKTAREAKESRW
;
A
#
# COMPACT_ATOMS: atom_id res chain seq x y z
N MET A 1 7.48 -14.45 -17.90
CA MET A 1 6.48 -15.53 -17.66
C MET A 1 5.66 -15.81 -18.92
N LEU A 2 5.34 -17.08 -19.21
CA LEU A 2 4.39 -17.44 -20.28
C LEU A 2 3.00 -16.90 -19.89
N GLY A 3 2.39 -16.10 -20.76
CA GLY A 3 1.01 -15.63 -20.56
C GLY A 3 0.11 -16.83 -20.33
N ALA A 4 -0.53 -16.86 -19.15
CA ALA A 4 -1.43 -17.94 -18.78
C ALA A 4 -2.47 -18.12 -19.91
N PRO A 5 -2.60 -19.33 -20.49
CA PRO A 5 -3.66 -19.61 -21.43
C PRO A 5 -5.01 -19.49 -20.71
N ASP A 6 -6.03 -19.10 -21.45
CA ASP A 6 -7.44 -18.93 -21.05
C ASP A 6 -8.05 -20.15 -20.29
N GLU A 7 -7.34 -21.28 -20.24
CA GLU A 7 -7.75 -22.54 -19.62
C GLU A 7 -7.59 -22.59 -18.07
N LEU A 8 -6.92 -21.62 -17.45
CA LEU A 8 -6.79 -21.55 -15.98
C LEU A 8 -8.02 -20.95 -15.27
N ASN A 9 -8.95 -20.36 -16.02
CA ASN A 9 -10.15 -19.72 -15.47
C ASN A 9 -11.26 -20.73 -15.07
N ASP A 10 -11.16 -22.00 -15.47
CA ASP A 10 -12.17 -23.04 -15.20
C ASP A 10 -11.90 -23.89 -13.94
N ILE A 11 -10.72 -23.74 -13.30
CA ILE A 11 -10.40 -24.47 -12.07
C ILE A 11 -10.78 -23.58 -10.88
N PRO A 12 -11.67 -24.02 -9.97
CA PRO A 12 -11.99 -23.24 -8.78
C PRO A 12 -10.70 -22.91 -8.03
N PHE A 13 -10.54 -21.66 -7.58
CA PHE A 13 -9.31 -21.15 -6.98
C PHE A 13 -8.73 -22.07 -5.90
N GLU A 14 -9.63 -22.72 -5.15
CA GLU A 14 -9.38 -23.73 -4.11
C GLU A 14 -8.44 -24.86 -4.54
N PHE A 15 -8.47 -25.21 -5.84
CA PHE A 15 -7.70 -26.30 -6.45
C PHE A 15 -6.52 -25.79 -7.29
N THR A 16 -6.26 -24.49 -7.32
CA THR A 16 -5.13 -23.92 -8.06
C THR A 16 -3.87 -23.86 -7.21
N ARG A 17 -2.69 -23.93 -7.86
CA ARG A 17 -1.37 -23.77 -7.22
C ARG A 17 -1.22 -22.44 -6.47
N HIS A 18 -2.06 -21.44 -6.77
CA HIS A 18 -2.09 -20.13 -6.13
C HIS A 18 -2.33 -20.20 -4.62
N ARG A 19 -3.02 -21.22 -4.11
CA ARG A 19 -3.26 -21.40 -2.66
C ARG A 19 -1.98 -21.56 -1.83
N TYR A 20 -0.94 -22.16 -2.41
CA TYR A 20 0.29 -22.53 -1.69
C TYR A 20 1.43 -21.54 -1.91
N LYS A 21 1.16 -20.40 -2.56
CA LYS A 21 2.13 -19.31 -2.74
C LYS A 21 2.65 -18.85 -1.37
N ARG A 22 3.93 -18.47 -1.30
CA ARG A 22 4.49 -17.86 -0.09
C ARG A 22 3.96 -16.43 0.02
N LEU A 23 4.10 -15.81 1.20
CA LEU A 23 3.67 -14.42 1.39
C LEU A 23 4.38 -13.45 0.43
N ARG A 24 5.68 -13.66 0.15
CA ARG A 24 6.43 -12.92 -0.87
C ARG A 24 5.78 -13.01 -2.25
N ASP A 25 5.25 -14.17 -2.62
CA ASP A 25 4.65 -14.37 -3.93
C ASP A 25 3.28 -13.68 -4.02
N HIS A 26 2.51 -13.67 -2.92
CA HIS A 26 1.29 -12.85 -2.83
C HIS A 26 1.61 -11.35 -2.86
N PHE A 27 2.71 -10.92 -2.22
CA PHE A 27 3.18 -9.54 -2.31
C PHE A 27 3.55 -9.16 -3.76
N LYS A 28 4.20 -10.06 -4.50
CA LYS A 28 4.46 -9.87 -5.93
C LYS A 28 3.16 -9.75 -6.73
N ASP A 29 2.16 -10.60 -6.46
CA ASP A 29 0.86 -10.51 -7.12
C ASP A 29 0.17 -9.14 -6.85
N VAL A 30 0.37 -8.55 -5.66
CA VAL A 30 -0.10 -7.18 -5.36
C VAL A 30 0.64 -6.14 -6.20
N VAL A 31 1.96 -6.23 -6.33
CA VAL A 31 2.75 -5.35 -7.21
C VAL A 31 2.28 -5.47 -8.66
N GLU A 32 2.06 -6.69 -9.12
CA GLU A 32 1.52 -6.96 -10.46
C GLU A 32 0.16 -6.29 -10.66
N TRP A 33 -0.77 -6.45 -9.70
CA TRP A 33 -2.07 -5.78 -9.75
C TRP A 33 -1.92 -4.26 -9.87
N MET A 34 -1.01 -3.63 -9.11
CA MET A 34 -0.82 -2.18 -9.14
C MET A 34 -0.27 -1.69 -10.49
N VAL A 35 0.68 -2.43 -11.07
CA VAL A 35 1.21 -2.13 -12.42
C VAL A 35 0.11 -2.27 -13.47
N HIS A 36 -0.66 -3.36 -13.45
CA HIS A 36 -1.78 -3.55 -14.37
C HIS A 36 -2.86 -2.49 -14.20
N ASN A 37 -3.26 -2.20 -12.97
CA ASN A 37 -4.27 -1.18 -12.68
C ASN A 37 -3.89 0.18 -13.28
N LYS A 38 -2.59 0.50 -13.31
CA LYS A 38 -2.08 1.75 -13.89
C LYS A 38 -1.92 1.72 -15.41
N LEU A 39 -1.46 0.61 -15.99
CA LEU A 39 -1.12 0.51 -17.42
C LEU A 39 -2.23 -0.07 -18.30
N ASN A 40 -3.20 -0.76 -17.71
CA ASN A 40 -4.22 -1.54 -18.41
C ASN A 40 -5.62 -1.24 -17.84
N PRO A 41 -6.34 -0.24 -18.40
CA PRO A 41 -7.63 0.20 -17.85
C PRO A 41 -8.71 -0.90 -17.78
N ALA A 42 -8.67 -1.85 -18.71
CA ALA A 42 -9.62 -2.97 -18.80
C ALA A 42 -9.15 -4.24 -18.08
N PHE A 43 -8.08 -4.16 -17.27
CA PHE A 43 -7.62 -5.24 -16.44
C PHE A 43 -8.71 -5.70 -15.43
N PRO A 44 -8.93 -7.02 -15.26
CA PRO A 44 -9.91 -7.54 -14.31
C PRO A 44 -9.42 -7.35 -12.87
N ARG A 45 -9.73 -6.17 -12.30
CA ARG A 45 -9.31 -5.77 -10.93
C ARG A 45 -9.78 -6.73 -9.84
N ASP A 46 -10.94 -7.35 -10.05
CA ASP A 46 -11.61 -8.22 -9.06
C ASP A 46 -11.26 -9.70 -9.19
N ASP A 47 -10.26 -10.05 -10.02
CA ASP A 47 -9.81 -11.44 -10.16
C ASP A 47 -9.45 -12.03 -8.78
N VAL A 48 -9.88 -13.27 -8.57
CA VAL A 48 -9.73 -13.99 -7.31
C VAL A 48 -8.28 -14.12 -6.87
N VAL A 49 -7.33 -14.23 -7.80
CA VAL A 49 -5.90 -14.32 -7.50
C VAL A 49 -5.43 -13.07 -6.77
N TYR A 50 -5.79 -11.88 -7.26
CA TYR A 50 -5.39 -10.62 -6.65
C TYR A 50 -6.16 -10.33 -5.37
N ARG A 51 -7.46 -10.66 -5.31
CA ARG A 51 -8.23 -10.55 -4.06
C ARG A 51 -7.60 -11.36 -2.93
N VAL A 52 -7.17 -12.59 -3.22
CA VAL A 52 -6.48 -13.44 -2.24
C VAL A 52 -5.09 -12.89 -1.92
N ALA A 53 -4.37 -12.36 -2.90
CA ALA A 53 -3.09 -11.69 -2.68
C ALA A 53 -3.20 -10.52 -1.69
N PHE A 54 -4.13 -9.58 -1.94
CA PHE A 54 -4.40 -8.48 -1.03
C PHE A 54 -4.84 -8.97 0.35
N SER A 55 -5.74 -9.96 0.43
CA SER A 55 -6.17 -10.52 1.70
C SER A 55 -4.99 -11.08 2.50
N LYS A 56 -4.12 -11.89 1.88
CA LYS A 56 -2.99 -12.51 2.58
C LYS A 56 -1.95 -11.51 3.05
N VAL A 57 -1.64 -10.51 2.25
CA VAL A 57 -0.71 -9.44 2.64
C VAL A 57 -1.32 -8.58 3.74
N ASN A 58 -2.61 -8.24 3.62
CA ASN A 58 -3.32 -7.47 4.63
C ASN A 58 -3.45 -8.24 5.96
N ASP A 59 -3.74 -9.54 5.92
CA ASP A 59 -3.80 -10.39 7.10
C ASP A 59 -2.46 -10.44 7.84
N GLU A 60 -1.33 -10.44 7.12
CA GLU A 60 -0.01 -10.35 7.75
C GLU A 60 0.18 -8.99 8.44
N VAL A 61 -0.14 -7.88 7.75
CA VAL A 61 -0.04 -6.52 8.31
C VAL A 61 -0.91 -6.38 9.57
N MET A 62 -2.16 -6.81 9.49
CA MET A 62 -3.13 -6.68 10.59
C MET A 62 -2.89 -7.70 11.70
N GLY A 63 -2.44 -8.91 11.36
CA GLY A 63 -2.16 -9.97 12.33
C GLY A 63 -0.88 -9.71 13.13
N LEU A 64 0.17 -9.17 12.50
CA LEU A 64 1.42 -8.83 13.18
C LEU A 64 1.36 -7.48 13.89
N ALA A 65 0.73 -6.46 13.27
CA ALA A 65 0.81 -5.07 13.74
C ALA A 65 -0.54 -4.48 14.18
N GLY A 66 -1.69 -5.07 13.86
CA GLY A 66 -3.01 -4.42 14.01
C GLY A 66 -3.34 -3.88 15.40
N SER A 67 -2.94 -4.56 16.49
CA SER A 67 -3.14 -4.05 17.85
C SER A 67 -2.13 -2.97 18.30
N GLN A 68 -1.06 -2.77 17.52
CA GLN A 68 -0.03 -1.75 17.75
C GLN A 68 -0.23 -0.52 16.87
N LEU A 69 -0.78 -0.69 15.67
CA LEU A 69 -0.98 0.40 14.71
C LEU A 69 -2.07 1.35 15.17
N ILE A 70 -3.16 0.82 15.76
CA ILE A 70 -4.30 1.61 16.19
C ILE A 70 -4.63 1.31 17.64
N SER A 71 -4.40 2.29 18.51
CA SER A 71 -4.71 2.16 19.94
C SER A 71 -6.21 2.18 20.18
N SER A 72 -6.70 1.21 20.96
CA SER A 72 -8.09 1.20 21.44
C SER A 72 -8.43 2.40 22.32
N ALA A 73 -7.43 3.01 22.96
CA ALA A 73 -7.59 4.20 23.79
C ALA A 73 -7.83 5.47 22.98
N TRP A 74 -7.56 5.48 21.67
CA TRP A 74 -7.82 6.65 20.86
C TRP A 74 -9.33 6.88 20.67
N ASN A 75 -9.74 8.12 20.42
CA ASN A 75 -11.13 8.41 20.11
C ASN A 75 -11.41 8.11 18.63
N ARG A 76 -12.70 8.09 18.27
CA ARG A 76 -13.15 7.73 16.93
C ARG A 76 -12.66 8.71 15.86
N ASP A 77 -12.66 10.00 16.15
CA ASP A 77 -12.37 11.03 15.15
C ASP A 77 -10.87 11.06 14.83
N PHE A 78 -10.01 10.87 15.85
CA PHE A 78 -8.57 10.66 15.63
C PHE A 78 -8.28 9.41 14.80
N ARG A 79 -8.91 8.26 15.13
CA ARG A 79 -8.75 7.04 14.33
C ARG A 79 -9.20 7.21 12.88
N LYS A 80 -10.35 7.85 12.66
CA LYS A 80 -10.85 8.13 11.30
C LYS A 80 -9.87 8.99 10.50
N ALA A 81 -9.31 10.03 11.12
CA ALA A 81 -8.31 10.85 10.46
C ALA A 81 -7.05 10.02 10.13
N LEU A 82 -6.57 9.24 11.11
CA LEU A 82 -5.37 8.40 10.96
C LEU A 82 -5.54 7.31 9.90
N GLU A 83 -6.73 6.75 9.71
CA GLU A 83 -6.99 5.71 8.71
C GLU A 83 -7.25 6.28 7.31
N ALA A 84 -7.64 7.56 7.21
CA ALA A 84 -7.98 8.20 5.95
C ALA A 84 -6.80 8.91 5.28
N ARG A 85 -5.85 9.42 6.07
CA ARG A 85 -4.80 10.34 5.65
C ARG A 85 -3.45 9.61 5.62
N PRO A 86 -2.79 9.44 4.46
CA PRO A 86 -1.56 8.67 4.36
C PRO A 86 -0.30 9.42 4.81
N GLY A 87 -0.38 10.75 4.92
CA GLY A 87 0.71 11.59 5.38
C GLY A 87 0.63 11.82 6.88
N LEU A 88 1.80 11.82 7.52
CA LEU A 88 1.96 12.00 8.96
C LEU A 88 3.19 12.86 9.18
N ASN A 89 3.05 13.86 10.05
CA ASN A 89 4.18 14.61 10.59
C ASN A 89 4.06 14.67 12.11
N VAL A 90 5.13 14.31 12.81
CA VAL A 90 5.16 14.25 14.27
C VAL A 90 6.20 15.21 14.80
N THR A 91 5.77 16.17 15.62
CA THR A 91 6.64 17.12 16.31
C THR A 91 6.48 17.01 17.82
N LEU A 92 7.43 17.57 18.57
CA LEU A 92 7.34 17.59 20.04
C LEU A 92 6.35 18.65 20.50
N TYR A 93 5.48 18.28 21.45
CA TYR A 93 4.60 19.23 22.11
C TYR A 93 5.12 19.55 23.52
N PRO A 94 5.27 20.84 23.90
CA PRO A 94 5.69 21.20 25.25
C PRO A 94 4.63 20.79 26.28
N ILE A 95 4.94 19.75 27.07
CA ILE A 95 4.06 19.23 28.15
C ILE A 95 3.66 20.34 29.14
N SER A 96 4.50 21.37 29.30
CA SER A 96 4.24 22.55 30.14
C SER A 96 3.02 23.36 29.72
N MET A 97 2.56 23.25 28.47
CA MET A 97 1.33 23.90 28.02
C MET A 97 0.08 23.23 28.60
N GLY A 98 0.18 22.00 29.12
CA GLY A 98 -0.91 21.35 29.86
C GLY A 98 -2.13 20.95 29.03
N HIS A 99 -2.02 20.97 27.69
CA HIS A 99 -3.11 20.54 26.82
C HIS A 99 -3.33 19.03 26.95
N SER A 100 -4.58 18.62 27.11
CA SER A 100 -4.97 17.22 27.13
C SER A 100 -4.69 16.56 25.78
N CYS A 101 -4.37 15.27 25.79
CA CYS A 101 -4.15 14.50 24.58
C CYS A 101 -5.44 14.36 23.75
N ASP A 102 -5.49 15.05 22.60
CA ASP A 102 -6.62 14.99 21.66
C ASP A 102 -6.86 13.58 21.13
N ALA A 103 -5.80 12.77 20.96
CA ALA A 103 -5.94 11.40 20.45
C ALA A 103 -6.74 10.50 21.40
N CYS A 104 -6.47 10.52 22.71
CA CYS A 104 -7.17 9.67 23.68
C CYS A 104 -8.34 10.36 24.41
N ASN A 105 -8.43 11.68 24.34
CA ASN A 105 -9.43 12.53 24.98
C ASN A 105 -9.58 12.25 26.50
N LYS A 106 -8.46 11.93 27.18
CA LYS A 106 -8.42 11.73 28.63
C LYS A 106 -7.97 13.01 29.33
N THR A 107 -8.69 13.38 30.39
CA THR A 107 -8.28 14.44 31.31
C THR A 107 -7.05 14.03 32.12
N ASN A 108 -6.21 15.01 32.50
CA ASN A 108 -4.93 14.80 33.20
C ASN A 108 -3.91 13.90 32.48
N HIS A 109 -4.05 13.76 31.16
CA HIS A 109 -3.05 13.14 30.28
C HIS A 109 -2.53 14.19 29.30
N PRO A 110 -1.48 14.94 29.66
CA PRO A 110 -0.97 15.99 28.80
C PRO A 110 -0.35 15.39 27.53
N ALA A 111 -0.57 16.05 26.39
CA ALA A 111 0.08 15.71 25.13
C ALA A 111 1.60 15.96 25.25
N SER A 112 2.40 15.07 24.65
CA SER A 112 3.86 15.22 24.53
C SER A 112 4.31 15.34 23.08
N PHE A 113 3.39 15.14 22.13
CA PHE A 113 3.63 15.22 20.70
C PHE A 113 2.47 15.95 20.04
N ASP A 114 2.81 16.73 19.02
CA ASP A 114 1.87 17.30 18.06
C ASP A 114 1.93 16.46 16.79
N ILE A 115 0.76 16.09 16.29
CA ILE A 115 0.61 15.24 15.11
C ILE A 115 -0.19 15.99 14.06
N LYS A 116 0.39 16.20 12.88
CA LYS A 116 -0.33 16.61 11.66
C LYS A 116 -0.56 15.36 10.81
N LEU A 117 -1.81 15.17 10.39
CA LEU A 117 -2.19 14.14 9.41
C LEU A 117 -2.58 14.85 8.12
N ASP A 118 -1.90 14.51 7.05
CA ASP A 118 -2.02 15.15 5.74
C ASP A 118 -2.06 14.11 4.61
N GLY A 119 -1.94 14.59 3.36
CA GLY A 119 -2.31 13.82 2.19
C GLY A 119 -3.83 13.67 2.04
N LYS A 120 -4.27 13.33 0.83
CA LYS A 120 -5.71 13.24 0.52
C LYS A 120 -6.30 11.91 0.97
N PRO A 121 -7.55 11.89 1.45
CA PRO A 121 -8.32 10.66 1.59
C PRO A 121 -8.39 9.92 0.25
N TYR A 122 -8.26 8.61 0.29
CA TYR A 122 -8.23 7.78 -0.91
C TYR A 122 -9.16 6.56 -0.78
N LEU A 123 -9.64 6.06 -1.92
CA LEU A 123 -10.45 4.84 -1.95
C LEU A 123 -9.56 3.62 -1.74
N LEU A 124 -9.88 2.73 -0.80
CA LEU A 124 -9.08 1.52 -0.58
C LEU A 124 -9.09 0.57 -1.79
N GLU A 125 -10.12 0.60 -2.62
CA GLU A 125 -10.25 -0.29 -3.78
C GLU A 125 -9.33 0.13 -4.92
N THR A 126 -9.37 1.40 -5.32
CA THR A 126 -8.61 1.94 -6.46
C THR A 126 -7.30 2.63 -6.03
N LEU A 127 -7.20 2.96 -4.75
CA LEU A 127 -6.14 3.77 -4.13
C LEU A 127 -6.03 5.16 -4.77
N GLU A 128 -7.14 5.68 -5.30
CA GLU A 128 -7.20 7.02 -5.91
C GLU A 128 -7.74 8.05 -4.91
N PRO A 129 -7.28 9.31 -4.98
CA PRO A 129 -7.80 10.38 -4.14
C PRO A 129 -9.31 10.57 -4.31
N ILE A 130 -9.98 10.99 -3.23
CA ILE A 130 -11.41 11.30 -3.22
C ILE A 130 -11.70 12.71 -3.79
N SER A 131 -10.67 13.56 -3.99
CA SER A 131 -10.80 14.92 -4.53
C SER A 131 -9.58 15.37 -5.36
N ASP A 132 -9.82 16.15 -6.43
CA ASP A 132 -8.83 16.53 -7.45
C ASP A 132 -7.97 17.77 -7.11
N ASP A 133 -8.14 18.45 -5.97
CA ASP A 133 -7.44 19.72 -5.71
C ASP A 133 -5.93 19.57 -5.37
N ASP A 134 -5.02 20.08 -6.19
CA ASP A 134 -3.57 19.88 -6.08
C ASP A 134 -2.94 20.50 -4.81
N GLU A 135 -2.66 19.68 -3.80
CA GLU A 135 -1.79 20.02 -2.67
C GLU A 135 -0.68 18.96 -2.57
N GLU A 136 0.57 19.38 -2.81
CA GLU A 136 1.78 18.60 -2.51
C GLU A 136 2.21 18.90 -1.07
N ASP A 137 2.31 17.86 -0.23
CA ASP A 137 2.77 17.95 1.17
C ASP A 137 4.05 17.10 1.33
N ASP A 138 4.97 17.54 2.21
CA ASP A 138 6.27 16.91 2.47
C ASP A 138 6.11 15.82 3.56
N ASP A 139 6.22 14.56 3.18
CA ASP A 139 5.83 13.39 4.00
C ASP A 139 6.98 12.86 4.88
N GLU A 140 6.90 13.06 6.21
CA GLU A 140 7.75 12.37 7.20
C GLU A 140 6.98 11.24 7.94
N THR A 141 6.76 10.12 7.26
CA THR A 141 5.90 9.05 7.76
C THR A 141 6.59 8.10 8.77
N THR A 142 5.96 7.83 9.92
CA THR A 142 6.43 6.80 10.87
C THR A 142 6.15 5.37 10.36
N MET A 143 7.00 4.38 10.69
CA MET A 143 6.84 2.98 10.23
C MET A 143 5.46 2.37 10.52
N ALA A 144 4.85 2.69 11.67
CA ALA A 144 3.51 2.22 11.99
C ALA A 144 2.47 2.82 11.05
N HIS A 145 2.55 4.12 10.78
CA HIS A 145 1.66 4.78 9.83
C HIS A 145 1.88 4.29 8.40
N THR A 146 3.13 4.01 8.01
CA THR A 146 3.45 3.35 6.74
C THR A 146 2.74 2.01 6.60
N LEU A 147 2.61 1.23 7.69
CA LEU A 147 1.90 -0.04 7.67
C LEU A 147 0.38 0.11 7.65
N ILE A 148 -0.19 1.17 8.24
CA ILE A 148 -1.62 1.49 8.08
C ILE A 148 -1.93 1.76 6.60
N HIS A 149 -1.06 2.50 5.92
CA HIS A 149 -1.22 2.93 4.54
C HIS A 149 -0.38 2.15 3.53
N TRP A 150 0.00 0.91 3.85
CA TRP A 150 0.98 0.14 3.07
C TRP A 150 0.60 0.01 1.58
N ARG A 151 -0.70 -0.08 1.28
CA ARG A 151 -1.22 -0.15 -0.10
C ARG A 151 -0.97 1.14 -0.85
N TYR A 152 -1.21 2.27 -0.19
CA TYR A 152 -1.00 3.61 -0.75
C TYR A 152 0.49 3.82 -1.04
N HIS A 153 1.37 3.65 -0.05
CA HIS A 153 2.80 3.89 -0.25
C HIS A 153 3.42 2.93 -1.27
N LEU A 154 2.98 1.66 -1.33
CA LEU A 154 3.44 0.75 -2.38
C LEU A 154 2.99 1.20 -3.77
N LYS A 155 1.74 1.69 -3.91
CA LYS A 155 1.25 2.23 -5.18
C LYS A 155 2.05 3.47 -5.59
N GLU A 156 2.25 4.43 -4.67
CA GLU A 156 3.00 5.65 -4.95
C GLU A 156 4.43 5.33 -5.41
N TRP A 157 5.10 4.42 -4.71
CA TRP A 157 6.42 3.96 -5.11
C TRP A 157 6.41 3.34 -6.51
N ILE A 158 5.42 2.51 -6.85
CA ILE A 158 5.30 1.90 -8.18
C ILE A 158 5.05 2.97 -9.24
N VAL A 159 4.16 3.93 -8.99
CA VAL A 159 3.87 5.03 -9.93
C VAL A 159 5.13 5.84 -10.20
N ASP A 160 5.85 6.23 -9.16
CA ASP A 160 7.12 6.96 -9.28
C ASP A 160 8.19 6.12 -10.02
N TYR A 161 8.30 4.82 -9.73
CA TYR A 161 9.17 3.92 -10.49
C TYR A 161 8.85 3.92 -11.98
N LEU A 162 7.56 3.78 -12.34
CA LEU A 162 7.13 3.79 -13.75
C LEU A 162 7.42 5.15 -14.41
N GLN A 163 7.23 6.25 -13.68
CA GLN A 163 7.56 7.60 -14.15
C GLN A 163 9.05 7.77 -14.40
N ARG A 164 9.91 7.35 -13.46
CA ARG A 164 11.37 7.40 -13.60
C ARG A 164 11.89 6.51 -14.74
N LYS A 165 11.17 5.45 -15.10
CA LYS A 165 11.44 4.62 -16.28
C LYS A 165 10.96 5.25 -17.60
N GLY A 166 10.31 6.41 -17.56
CA GLY A 166 9.79 7.11 -18.75
C GLY A 166 8.52 6.50 -19.32
N ILE A 167 7.89 5.55 -18.61
CA ILE A 167 6.69 4.84 -19.08
C ILE A 167 5.50 5.82 -19.21
N PHE A 168 5.50 6.93 -18.48
CA PHE A 168 4.47 7.97 -18.59
C PHE A 168 4.87 9.14 -19.49
N SER A 169 5.88 9.03 -20.34
CA SER A 169 6.12 10.06 -21.35
C SER A 169 4.94 10.17 -22.32
N ASP A 170 4.65 11.38 -22.80
CA ASP A 170 3.52 11.63 -23.71
C ASP A 170 3.54 10.71 -24.94
N ALA A 171 4.74 10.48 -25.49
CA ALA A 171 4.93 9.59 -26.64
C ALA A 171 4.53 8.14 -26.32
N GLU A 172 4.96 7.62 -25.16
CA GLU A 172 4.62 6.26 -24.69
C GLU A 172 3.13 6.11 -24.39
N ILE A 173 2.51 7.14 -23.77
CA ILE A 173 1.07 7.14 -23.50
C ILE A 173 0.29 7.09 -24.81
N LEU A 174 0.59 7.98 -25.75
CA LEU A 174 -0.07 8.03 -27.06
C LEU A 174 0.13 6.76 -27.87
N GLU A 175 1.30 6.13 -27.80
CA GLU A 175 1.51 4.83 -28.48
C GLU A 175 0.63 3.74 -27.84
N ARG A 176 0.64 3.64 -26.51
CA ARG A 176 -0.14 2.62 -25.78
C ARG A 176 -1.63 2.77 -25.95
N GLU A 177 -2.14 3.97 -26.13
CA GLU A 177 -3.57 4.20 -26.40
C GLU A 177 -4.05 3.41 -27.62
N ARG A 178 -3.18 3.24 -28.62
CA ARG A 178 -3.48 2.50 -29.86
C ARG A 178 -3.36 0.99 -29.71
N TRP A 179 -2.85 0.49 -28.59
CA TRP A 179 -2.64 -0.94 -28.39
C TRP A 179 -3.94 -1.66 -28.06
N SER A 180 -4.05 -2.90 -28.57
CA SER A 180 -5.11 -3.82 -28.15
C SER A 180 -4.94 -4.20 -26.68
N GLN A 181 -6.04 -4.61 -26.03
CA GLN A 181 -6.01 -5.04 -24.63
C GLN A 181 -4.98 -6.15 -24.39
N LYS A 182 -4.89 -7.13 -25.29
CA LYS A 182 -3.89 -8.21 -25.23
C LYS A 182 -2.45 -7.68 -25.22
N ARG A 183 -2.14 -6.65 -26.02
CA ARG A 183 -0.80 -6.04 -26.05
C ARG A 183 -0.52 -5.27 -24.75
N ARG A 184 -1.52 -4.55 -24.20
CA ARG A 184 -1.40 -3.86 -22.91
C ARG A 184 -1.15 -4.83 -21.75
N THR A 185 -1.92 -5.93 -21.67
CA THR A 185 -1.69 -7.00 -20.68
C THR A 185 -0.28 -7.58 -20.78
N LYS A 186 0.18 -7.88 -22.00
CA LYS A 186 1.53 -8.42 -22.22
C LYS A 186 2.61 -7.43 -21.76
N TYR A 187 2.42 -6.14 -22.03
CA TYR A 187 3.37 -5.11 -21.62
C TYR A 187 3.41 -4.93 -20.10
N ALA A 188 2.25 -4.87 -19.43
CA ALA A 188 2.21 -4.80 -17.97
C ALA A 188 2.89 -6.00 -17.31
N ASN A 189 2.68 -7.22 -17.84
CA ASN A 189 3.42 -8.41 -17.39
C ASN A 189 4.94 -8.27 -17.60
N GLN A 190 5.36 -7.73 -18.75
CA GLN A 190 6.77 -7.50 -19.03
C GLN A 190 7.38 -6.51 -18.04
N VAL A 191 6.69 -5.41 -17.72
CA VAL A 191 7.16 -4.42 -16.75
C VAL A 191 7.37 -5.07 -15.37
N VAL A 192 6.47 -5.95 -14.93
CA VAL A 192 6.62 -6.69 -13.67
C VAL A 192 7.78 -7.68 -13.72
N ASP A 193 7.97 -8.37 -14.84
CA ASP A 193 9.11 -9.26 -15.07
C ASP A 193 10.44 -8.47 -15.01
N ASP A 194 10.51 -7.29 -15.64
CA ASP A 194 11.68 -6.41 -15.63
C ASP A 194 11.97 -5.90 -14.20
N MET A 195 10.94 -5.53 -13.43
CA MET A 195 11.06 -5.15 -12.03
C MET A 195 11.62 -6.30 -11.16
N GLU A 196 11.26 -7.54 -11.44
CA GLU A 196 11.83 -8.71 -10.77
C GLU A 196 13.30 -8.91 -11.17
N GLU A 197 13.61 -8.81 -12.46
CA GLU A 197 14.95 -9.01 -13.02
C GLU A 197 15.97 -8.02 -12.43
N VAL A 198 15.59 -6.74 -12.31
CA VAL A 198 16.42 -5.72 -11.66
C VAL A 198 16.31 -5.70 -10.13
N ALA A 199 15.67 -6.73 -9.55
CA ALA A 199 15.54 -6.95 -8.11
C ALA A 199 14.75 -5.87 -7.33
N GLU A 200 13.94 -5.06 -7.99
CA GLU A 200 13.10 -4.04 -7.33
C GLU A 200 11.99 -4.68 -6.49
N ILE A 201 11.34 -5.73 -7.00
CA ILE A 201 10.34 -6.49 -6.22
C ILE A 201 11.00 -7.12 -4.99
N ASN A 202 12.25 -7.58 -5.12
CA ASN A 202 13.01 -8.11 -3.99
C ASN A 202 13.32 -7.05 -2.94
N ARG A 203 13.68 -5.84 -3.37
CA ARG A 203 13.93 -4.71 -2.48
C ARG A 203 12.67 -4.29 -1.74
N LEU A 204 11.58 -4.06 -2.48
CA LEU A 204 10.26 -3.74 -1.91
C LEU A 204 9.82 -4.75 -0.86
N TRP A 205 9.96 -6.05 -1.17
CA TRP A 205 9.63 -7.10 -0.22
C TRP A 205 10.50 -7.06 1.05
N ARG A 206 11.80 -6.80 0.91
CA ARG A 206 12.71 -6.69 2.06
C ARG A 206 12.32 -5.50 2.95
N ASP A 207 12.05 -4.35 2.35
CA ASP A 207 11.69 -3.13 3.08
C ASP A 207 10.34 -3.33 3.81
N PHE A 208 9.34 -3.85 3.10
CA PHE A 208 8.04 -4.22 3.66
C PHE A 208 8.17 -5.22 4.83
N ASN A 209 8.92 -6.30 4.64
CA ASN A 209 9.12 -7.32 5.67
C ASN A 209 9.96 -6.80 6.86
N THR A 210 10.84 -5.83 6.63
CA THR A 210 11.59 -5.15 7.70
C THR A 210 10.64 -4.33 8.56
N ASN A 211 9.78 -3.52 7.93
CA ASN A 211 8.77 -2.74 8.64
C ASN A 211 7.84 -3.64 9.49
N LEU A 212 7.40 -4.77 8.94
CA LEU A 212 6.59 -5.76 9.68
C LEU A 212 7.33 -6.33 10.92
N LYS A 213 8.60 -6.70 10.75
CA LYS A 213 9.42 -7.24 11.85
C LYS A 213 9.68 -6.20 12.93
N THR A 214 10.04 -4.98 12.54
CA THR A 214 10.30 -3.90 13.49
C THR A 214 9.05 -3.54 14.28
N ALA A 215 7.88 -3.49 13.63
CA ALA A 215 6.60 -3.32 14.32
C ALA A 215 6.40 -4.44 15.37
N ARG A 216 6.65 -5.70 15.00
CA ARG A 216 6.53 -6.84 15.89
C ARG A 216 7.46 -6.77 17.10
N GLU A 217 8.73 -6.45 16.91
CA GLU A 217 9.72 -6.36 18.01
C GLU A 217 9.37 -5.25 19.02
N ALA A 218 8.78 -4.15 18.53
CA ALA A 218 8.24 -3.10 19.40
C ALA A 218 7.07 -3.60 20.28
N LYS A 219 6.40 -4.71 19.91
CA LYS A 219 5.36 -5.36 20.73
C LYS A 219 5.99 -6.08 21.89
N GLU A 220 6.99 -6.90 21.60
CA GLU A 220 7.65 -7.80 22.54
C GLU A 220 8.43 -6.99 23.59
N SER A 221 9.04 -5.88 23.19
CA SER A 221 9.79 -4.99 24.10
C SER A 221 8.92 -4.22 25.10
N ARG A 222 7.59 -4.23 24.93
CA ARG A 222 6.64 -3.46 25.76
C ARG A 222 6.02 -4.30 26.88
N TRP A 223 6.38 -5.58 26.98
CA TRP A 223 5.92 -6.53 27.99
C TRP A 223 7.08 -7.11 28.80
#